data_AF-A0A7V8IXN8-F1
#
_entry.id   AF-A0A7V8IXN8-F1
#
_cell.length_a   1.000
_cell.length_b   1.000
_cell.length_c   1.000
_cell.angle_alpha   90.00
_cell.angle_beta   90.00
_cell.angle_gamma   90.00
#
_symmetry.space_group_name_H-M   'P 1'
#
loop_
_entity.id
_entity.type
_entity.pdbx_description
1 polymer ?
#
loop_
_entity_poly.entity_id
_entity_poly.type
_entity_poly.pdbx_seq_one_letter_code
_entity_poly.pdbx_strand_id
1 'polypeptide(L)'
;MSNRKRMAIVPILMLLTSLPGIADDLAMEPEEMTRAIHLKSGIVIEAKVIEFTGPLVVVEFSGVPGSRGSVAQSSIVPADLFSLMVDNRDPKTAEDWIKLAKEAESLGLYADRIWSLRNAARLAPDRAREIGVEVEAARQECSKERLNRAKEFLEAGELERARRYLHTVMTEYCGCVAEEEGAVLMKEITDNIDRVEAKASIVVAARRKIQASQEDLRAVRELMDRGEDALRMGRGLLERPTNAMSRFDEAQALFERGWKLLGRFAIPASLSPELQEALVTEVRRLKGALRDDLVAVHLELGHAYLTRSAFVRATAHAGEAAALDAENPGVLALRIAIWAARSWSSR
;
A
#
# COMPACT_ATOMS: atom_id res chain seq x y z
N MET A 1 -43.12 -14.15 40.94
CA MET A 1 -42.95 -12.68 41.12
C MET A 1 -42.49 -12.13 39.78
N SER A 2 -43.44 -11.78 38.91
CA SER A 2 -43.93 -10.40 38.67
C SER A 2 -42.88 -9.57 37.93
N ASN A 3 -43.10 -8.97 36.75
CA ASN A 3 -44.25 -9.00 35.87
C ASN A 3 -43.80 -8.59 34.46
N ARG A 4 -44.46 -9.17 33.46
CA ARG A 4 -44.34 -8.85 32.04
C ARG A 4 -44.95 -7.49 31.74
N LYS A 5 -44.43 -6.78 30.72
CA LYS A 5 -45.29 -6.06 29.77
C LYS A 5 -44.84 -6.36 28.34
N ARG A 6 -45.60 -7.27 27.73
CA ARG A 6 -45.85 -7.39 26.29
C ARG A 6 -47.06 -6.51 25.93
N MET A 7 -47.26 -6.38 24.62
CA MET A 7 -48.48 -5.99 23.88
C MET A 7 -48.43 -4.57 23.33
N ALA A 8 -48.89 -4.30 22.10
CA ALA A 8 -49.35 -5.11 20.98
C ALA A 8 -49.54 -4.11 19.80
N ILE A 9 -49.13 -4.46 18.57
CA ILE A 9 -49.98 -4.87 17.45
C ILE A 9 -50.94 -3.77 16.90
N VAL A 10 -50.48 -3.09 15.83
CA VAL A 10 -51.02 -3.00 14.43
C VAL A 10 -52.49 -2.49 14.26
N PRO A 11 -52.92 -2.17 13.02
CA PRO A 11 -53.08 -0.86 12.35
C PRO A 11 -54.58 -0.44 12.28
N ILE A 12 -54.97 0.59 11.51
CA ILE A 12 -56.21 0.59 10.69
C ILE A 12 -56.29 1.85 9.80
N LEU A 13 -56.74 1.58 8.57
CA LEU A 13 -57.00 2.44 7.43
C LEU A 13 -58.21 3.38 7.61
N MET A 14 -58.18 4.49 6.85
CA MET A 14 -59.29 5.24 6.24
C MET A 14 -60.34 5.94 7.11
N LEU A 15 -60.48 7.27 6.91
CA LEU A 15 -61.72 7.85 6.36
C LEU A 15 -61.54 9.33 5.95
N LEU A 16 -61.96 9.62 4.71
CA LEU A 16 -62.22 10.94 4.15
C LEU A 16 -63.35 11.66 4.91
N THR A 17 -63.26 12.98 5.08
CA THR A 17 -64.12 14.01 4.41
C THR A 17 -64.14 15.36 5.15
N SER A 18 -63.95 16.42 4.34
CA SER A 18 -64.55 17.77 4.39
C SER A 18 -64.33 18.69 5.60
N LEU A 19 -63.67 19.84 5.36
CA LEU A 19 -64.30 21.17 5.15
C LEU A 19 -63.21 22.23 4.81
N PRO A 20 -63.56 23.43 4.30
CA PRO A 20 -62.95 24.03 3.13
C PRO A 20 -62.19 25.34 3.41
N GLY A 21 -61.42 25.78 2.41
CA GLY A 21 -61.12 27.19 2.17
C GLY A 21 -59.97 27.75 3.01
N ILE A 22 -58.80 27.85 2.40
CA ILE A 22 -58.22 29.11 1.96
C ILE A 22 -57.24 28.73 0.85
N ALA A 23 -57.53 29.21 -0.34
CA ALA A 23 -56.55 29.30 -1.41
C ALA A 23 -55.50 30.31 -0.93
N ASP A 24 -54.25 29.86 -0.87
CA ASP A 24 -53.13 30.71 -1.23
C ASP A 24 -52.18 29.85 -2.06
N ASP A 25 -51.99 30.32 -3.28
CA ASP A 25 -51.02 29.85 -4.24
C ASP A 25 -49.64 29.74 -3.61
N LEU A 26 -49.18 28.50 -3.41
CA LEU A 26 -47.76 28.20 -3.45
C LEU A 26 -47.58 27.20 -4.59
N ALA A 27 -47.61 27.74 -5.80
CA ALA A 27 -46.79 27.18 -6.87
C ALA A 27 -45.35 27.14 -6.32
N MET A 28 -44.91 25.96 -5.89
CA MET A 28 -43.48 25.72 -5.76
C MET A 28 -42.92 25.87 -7.16
N GLU A 29 -42.26 27.01 -7.42
CA GLU A 29 -41.40 27.14 -8.59
C GLU A 29 -40.38 25.99 -8.56
N PRO A 30 -40.11 25.33 -9.70
CA PRO A 30 -39.14 24.25 -9.75
C PRO A 30 -37.80 24.82 -9.26
N GLU A 31 -37.18 24.19 -8.26
CA GLU A 31 -35.82 24.52 -7.82
C GLU A 31 -34.92 24.56 -9.05
N GLU A 32 -34.50 25.77 -9.43
CA GLU A 32 -33.75 25.99 -10.66
C GLU A 32 -32.35 25.40 -10.47
N MET A 33 -32.13 24.21 -11.03
CA MET A 33 -30.90 23.44 -10.82
C MET A 33 -29.69 24.19 -11.35
N THR A 34 -28.92 24.73 -10.41
CA THR A 34 -27.58 25.23 -10.63
C THR A 34 -26.64 24.05 -10.93
N ARG A 35 -25.75 24.18 -11.92
CA ARG A 35 -24.89 23.06 -12.34
C ARG A 35 -23.47 23.50 -12.71
N ALA A 36 -22.53 22.58 -12.56
CA ALA A 36 -21.15 22.74 -12.99
C ALA A 36 -21.02 22.50 -14.50
N ILE A 37 -20.46 23.46 -15.23
CA ILE A 37 -20.14 23.39 -16.65
C ILE A 37 -18.62 23.38 -16.78
N HIS A 38 -18.07 22.27 -17.26
CA HIS A 38 -16.64 22.10 -17.44
C HIS A 38 -16.23 22.63 -18.81
N LEU A 39 -15.24 23.52 -18.82
CA LEU A 39 -14.61 23.99 -20.03
C LEU A 39 -13.40 23.11 -20.38
N LYS A 40 -13.09 23.02 -21.67
CA LYS A 40 -11.88 22.33 -22.17
C LYS A 40 -10.59 22.92 -21.61
N SER A 41 -10.61 24.18 -21.16
CA SER A 41 -9.50 24.83 -20.46
C SER A 41 -9.26 24.32 -19.04
N GLY A 42 -10.12 23.45 -18.51
CA GLY A 42 -10.10 22.97 -17.12
C GLY A 42 -10.81 23.90 -16.13
N ILE A 43 -11.35 25.03 -16.59
CA ILE A 43 -12.18 25.91 -15.77
C ILE A 43 -13.55 25.27 -15.57
N VAL A 44 -14.05 25.31 -14.33
CA VAL A 44 -15.41 24.88 -13.98
C VAL A 44 -16.24 26.12 -13.68
N ILE A 45 -17.39 26.22 -14.35
CA ILE A 45 -18.34 27.31 -14.15
C ILE A 45 -19.57 26.75 -13.47
N GLU A 46 -19.86 27.18 -12.24
CA GLU A 46 -21.16 26.92 -11.63
C GLU A 46 -22.16 27.97 -12.11
N ALA A 47 -23.11 27.57 -12.95
CA ALA A 47 -24.08 28.49 -13.49
C ALA A 47 -25.42 27.81 -13.83
N LYS A 48 -26.46 28.62 -13.85
CA LYS A 48 -27.77 28.28 -14.43
C LYS A 48 -27.73 28.56 -15.92
N VAL A 49 -28.20 27.64 -16.76
CA VAL A 49 -28.30 27.88 -18.20
C VAL A 49 -29.62 28.55 -18.50
N ILE A 50 -29.54 29.73 -19.12
CA ILE A 50 -30.71 30.56 -19.44
C ILE A 50 -31.16 30.30 -20.87
N GLU A 51 -30.21 30.21 -21.80
CA GLU A 51 -30.52 30.11 -23.22
C GLU A 51 -29.44 29.36 -23.99
N PHE A 52 -29.87 28.61 -25.00
CA PHE A 52 -29.01 27.89 -25.93
C PHE A 52 -29.17 28.48 -27.33
N THR A 53 -28.30 29.43 -27.70
CA THR A 53 -28.41 30.22 -28.94
C THR A 53 -27.24 29.96 -29.89
N GLY A 54 -27.50 29.19 -30.94
CA GLY A 54 -26.53 29.00 -32.04
C GLY A 54 -25.19 28.43 -31.52
N PRO A 55 -24.07 29.16 -31.60
CA PRO A 55 -22.76 28.72 -31.10
C PRO A 55 -22.51 29.04 -29.61
N LEU A 56 -23.46 29.66 -28.90
CA LEU A 56 -23.30 30.16 -27.54
C LEU A 56 -24.29 29.48 -26.57
N VAL A 57 -23.86 29.39 -25.32
CA VAL A 57 -24.69 29.04 -24.16
C VAL A 57 -24.70 30.26 -23.25
N VAL A 58 -25.88 30.85 -23.04
CA VAL A 58 -26.06 31.96 -22.11
C VAL A 58 -26.30 31.38 -20.72
N VAL A 59 -25.48 31.82 -19.76
CA VAL A 59 -25.49 31.30 -18.41
C VAL A 59 -25.59 32.44 -17.40
N GLU A 60 -26.22 32.18 -16.26
CA GLU A 60 -26.25 33.05 -15.09
C GLU A 60 -25.37 32.45 -14.00
N PHE A 61 -24.34 33.17 -13.58
CA PHE A 61 -23.36 32.63 -12.63
C PHE A 61 -23.94 32.51 -11.23
N SER A 62 -23.63 31.40 -10.57
CA SER A 62 -24.09 31.11 -9.23
C SER A 62 -23.44 32.05 -8.22
N GLY A 63 -24.22 32.56 -7.27
CA GLY A 63 -23.73 33.45 -6.23
C GLY A 63 -23.56 34.92 -6.65
N VAL A 64 -23.85 35.27 -7.90
CA VAL A 64 -23.88 36.67 -8.37
C VAL A 64 -25.17 36.92 -9.18
N PRO A 65 -26.30 37.20 -8.50
CA PRO A 65 -27.61 37.36 -9.15
C PRO A 65 -27.58 38.44 -10.23
N GLY A 66 -28.13 38.15 -11.41
CA GLY A 66 -28.15 39.07 -12.55
C GLY A 66 -26.85 39.12 -13.36
N SER A 67 -25.79 38.41 -12.96
CA SER A 67 -24.58 38.30 -13.77
C SER A 67 -24.77 37.26 -14.87
N ARG A 68 -24.85 37.73 -16.12
CA ARG A 68 -24.98 36.87 -17.30
C ARG A 68 -23.67 36.81 -18.06
N GLY A 69 -23.31 35.62 -18.49
CA GLY A 69 -22.19 35.37 -19.38
C GLY A 69 -22.62 34.55 -20.59
N SER A 70 -21.81 34.56 -21.63
CA SER A 70 -21.95 33.67 -22.78
C SER A 70 -20.72 32.79 -22.89
N VAL A 71 -20.92 31.48 -22.96
CA VAL A 71 -19.86 30.49 -23.15
C VAL A 71 -20.00 29.92 -24.55
N ALA A 72 -18.91 29.90 -25.32
CA ALA A 72 -18.91 29.25 -26.63
C ALA A 72 -19.05 27.73 -26.45
N GLN A 73 -19.98 27.10 -27.17
CA GLN A 73 -20.20 25.65 -27.11
C GLN A 73 -18.93 24.85 -27.40
N SER A 74 -18.11 25.33 -28.34
CA SER A 74 -16.81 24.72 -28.69
C SER A 74 -15.81 24.68 -27.53
N SER A 75 -16.01 25.51 -26.50
CA SER A 75 -15.17 25.60 -25.31
C SER A 75 -15.65 24.68 -24.18
N ILE A 76 -16.86 24.12 -24.27
CA ILE A 76 -17.43 23.22 -23.26
C ILE A 76 -16.93 21.79 -23.52
N VAL A 77 -16.69 21.03 -22.46
CA VAL A 77 -16.36 19.59 -22.56
C VAL A 77 -17.52 18.88 -23.26
N PRO A 78 -17.26 17.98 -24.24
CA PRO A 78 -18.33 17.38 -25.05
C PRO A 78 -19.47 16.73 -24.24
N ALA A 79 -19.17 16.01 -23.16
CA ALA A 79 -20.19 15.36 -22.32
C ALA A 79 -21.15 16.37 -21.67
N ASP A 80 -20.63 17.45 -21.10
CA ASP A 80 -21.42 18.52 -20.50
C ASP A 80 -22.26 19.27 -21.55
N LEU A 81 -21.69 19.49 -22.74
CA LEU A 81 -22.40 20.07 -23.87
C LEU A 81 -23.55 19.17 -24.32
N PHE A 82 -23.35 17.85 -24.32
CA PHE A 82 -24.40 16.90 -24.67
C PHE A 82 -25.53 16.90 -23.63
N SER A 83 -25.19 16.82 -22.34
CA SER A 83 -26.18 16.92 -21.26
C SER A 83 -27.01 18.22 -21.36
N LEU A 84 -26.36 19.34 -21.67
CA LEU A 84 -27.05 20.61 -21.94
C LEU A 84 -28.07 20.52 -23.06
N MET A 85 -27.70 19.90 -24.18
CA MET A 85 -28.58 19.77 -25.33
C MET A 85 -29.79 18.90 -25.02
N VAL A 86 -29.62 17.85 -24.21
CA VAL A 86 -30.71 17.00 -23.74
C VAL A 86 -31.69 17.83 -22.89
N ASP A 87 -31.19 18.52 -21.87
CA ASP A 87 -32.02 19.33 -20.97
C ASP A 87 -32.77 20.43 -21.72
N ASN A 88 -32.07 21.16 -22.59
CA ASN A 88 -32.64 22.30 -23.31
C ASN A 88 -33.62 21.90 -24.41
N ARG A 89 -33.41 20.76 -25.08
CA ARG A 89 -34.34 20.28 -26.11
C ARG A 89 -35.59 19.63 -25.51
N ASP A 90 -35.53 19.10 -24.28
CA ASP A 90 -36.58 18.32 -23.64
C ASP A 90 -37.23 17.31 -24.63
N PRO A 91 -36.45 16.35 -25.16
CA PRO A 91 -36.84 15.52 -26.30
C PRO A 91 -38.05 14.62 -25.99
N LYS A 92 -39.17 14.88 -26.67
CA LYS A 92 -40.45 14.15 -26.49
C LYS A 92 -40.78 13.19 -27.62
N THR A 93 -40.14 13.36 -28.78
CA THR A 93 -40.40 12.54 -29.97
C THR A 93 -39.19 11.70 -30.34
N ALA A 94 -39.40 10.60 -31.07
CA ALA A 94 -38.31 9.76 -31.55
C ALA A 94 -37.32 10.55 -32.44
N GLU A 95 -37.83 11.48 -33.25
CA GLU A 95 -37.06 12.36 -34.11
C GLU A 95 -36.13 13.30 -33.32
N ASP A 96 -36.56 13.80 -32.16
CA ASP A 96 -35.71 14.61 -31.29
C ASP A 96 -34.55 13.79 -30.71
N TRP A 97 -34.84 12.56 -30.29
CA TRP A 97 -33.83 11.62 -29.82
C TRP A 97 -32.85 11.19 -30.92
N ILE A 98 -33.31 10.99 -32.16
CA ILE A 98 -32.45 10.71 -33.31
C ILE A 98 -31.53 11.90 -33.61
N LYS A 99 -32.04 13.14 -33.52
CA LYS A 99 -31.20 14.33 -33.67
C LYS A 99 -30.13 14.38 -32.58
N LEU A 100 -30.49 14.11 -31.32
CA LEU A 100 -29.51 14.03 -30.22
C LEU A 100 -28.47 12.93 -30.46
N ALA A 101 -28.85 11.77 -30.98
CA ALA A 101 -27.90 10.71 -31.32
C ALA A 101 -26.85 11.17 -32.35
N LYS A 102 -27.25 11.96 -33.36
CA LYS A 102 -26.32 12.54 -34.34
C LYS A 102 -25.41 13.60 -33.74
N GLU A 103 -25.91 14.41 -32.80
CA GLU A 103 -25.06 15.35 -32.06
C GLU A 103 -24.02 14.59 -31.22
N ALA A 104 -24.43 13.55 -30.51
CA ALA A 104 -23.54 12.69 -29.73
C ALA A 104 -22.46 12.05 -30.61
N GLU A 105 -22.82 11.56 -31.80
CA GLU A 105 -21.87 11.04 -32.79
C GLU A 105 -20.84 12.11 -33.20
N SER A 106 -21.29 13.32 -33.53
CA SER A 106 -20.39 14.43 -33.92
C SER A 106 -19.43 14.85 -32.80
N LEU A 107 -19.83 14.63 -31.54
CA LEU A 107 -19.04 14.90 -30.34
C LEU A 107 -18.15 13.72 -29.92
N GLY A 108 -18.22 12.58 -30.61
CA GLY A 108 -17.49 11.36 -30.25
C GLY A 108 -18.01 10.66 -28.99
N LEU A 109 -19.26 10.93 -28.60
CA LEU A 109 -19.92 10.39 -27.41
C LEU A 109 -20.74 9.14 -27.75
N TYR A 110 -20.04 8.03 -28.01
CA TYR A 110 -20.68 6.82 -28.50
C TYR A 110 -21.68 6.18 -27.52
N ALA A 111 -21.43 6.25 -26.21
CA ALA A 111 -22.36 5.73 -25.20
C ALA A 111 -23.67 6.54 -25.17
N ASP A 112 -23.56 7.87 -25.25
CA ASP A 112 -24.71 8.79 -25.28
C ASP A 112 -25.49 8.67 -26.60
N ARG A 113 -24.80 8.40 -27.71
CA ARG A 113 -25.44 8.03 -28.99
C ARG A 113 -26.31 6.79 -28.83
N ILE A 114 -25.76 5.71 -28.27
CA ILE A 114 -26.49 4.46 -28.02
C ILE A 114 -27.71 4.70 -27.13
N TRP A 115 -27.54 5.47 -26.05
CA TRP A 115 -28.62 5.82 -25.14
C TRP A 115 -29.74 6.61 -25.84
N SER A 116 -29.38 7.59 -26.66
CA SER A 116 -30.33 8.41 -27.43
C SER A 116 -31.12 7.56 -28.43
N LEU A 117 -30.44 6.70 -29.20
CA LEU A 117 -31.10 5.80 -30.16
C LEU A 117 -32.04 4.80 -29.47
N ARG A 118 -31.67 4.26 -28.31
CA ARG A 118 -32.55 3.38 -27.52
C ARG A 118 -33.81 4.10 -27.05
N ASN A 119 -33.71 5.38 -26.66
CA ASN A 119 -34.89 6.19 -26.34
C ASN A 119 -35.77 6.45 -27.57
N ALA A 120 -35.16 6.73 -28.73
CA ALA A 120 -35.91 6.87 -29.98
C ALA A 120 -36.69 5.59 -30.33
N ALA A 121 -36.05 4.42 -30.25
CA ALA A 121 -36.68 3.12 -30.52
C ALA A 121 -37.86 2.84 -29.57
N ARG A 122 -37.79 3.30 -28.32
CA ARG A 122 -38.89 3.17 -27.34
C ARG A 122 -40.10 4.02 -27.71
N LEU A 123 -39.89 5.18 -28.32
CA LEU A 123 -40.95 6.12 -28.70
C LEU A 123 -41.52 5.88 -30.10
N ALA A 124 -40.81 5.17 -30.97
CA ALA A 124 -41.29 4.73 -32.29
C ALA A 124 -41.16 3.20 -32.47
N PRO A 125 -42.05 2.38 -31.85
CA PRO A 125 -41.96 0.92 -31.88
C PRO A 125 -42.05 0.32 -33.28
N ASP A 126 -42.78 0.97 -34.18
CA ASP A 126 -42.92 0.63 -35.60
C ASP A 126 -41.57 0.75 -36.35
N ARG A 127 -40.70 1.66 -35.91
CA ARG A 127 -39.35 1.88 -36.45
C ARG A 127 -38.24 1.24 -35.61
N ALA A 128 -38.57 0.56 -34.52
CA ALA A 128 -37.58 0.03 -33.57
C ALA A 128 -36.56 -0.91 -34.21
N ARG A 129 -36.96 -1.65 -35.26
CA ARG A 129 -36.04 -2.54 -35.99
C ARG A 129 -34.99 -1.78 -36.80
N GLU A 130 -35.39 -0.69 -37.46
CA GLU A 130 -34.49 0.19 -38.21
C GLU A 130 -33.49 0.86 -37.25
N ILE A 131 -34.01 1.48 -36.18
CA ILE A 131 -33.20 2.14 -35.15
C ILE A 131 -32.28 1.12 -34.44
N GLY A 132 -32.73 -0.12 -34.27
CA GLY A 132 -31.92 -1.20 -33.70
C GLY A 132 -30.66 -1.51 -34.50
N VAL A 133 -30.68 -1.35 -35.83
CA VAL A 133 -29.47 -1.49 -36.68
C VAL A 133 -28.49 -0.36 -36.39
N GLU A 134 -28.98 0.88 -36.23
CA GLU A 134 -28.14 2.03 -35.87
C GLU A 134 -27.56 1.88 -34.46
N VAL A 135 -28.33 1.36 -33.50
CA VAL A 135 -27.84 1.05 -32.14
C VAL A 135 -26.68 0.07 -32.22
N GLU A 136 -26.79 -0.98 -33.04
CA GLU A 136 -25.74 -1.99 -33.11
C GLU A 136 -24.49 -1.45 -33.81
N ALA A 137 -24.62 -0.63 -34.85
CA ALA A 137 -23.50 0.08 -35.44
C ALA A 137 -22.79 0.99 -34.42
N ALA A 138 -23.55 1.76 -33.64
CA ALA A 138 -23.01 2.60 -32.58
C ALA A 138 -22.32 1.79 -31.46
N ARG A 139 -22.83 0.59 -31.14
CA ARG A 139 -22.16 -0.35 -30.21
C ARG A 139 -20.83 -0.83 -30.74
N GLN A 140 -20.73 -1.18 -32.02
CA GLN A 140 -19.46 -1.58 -32.65
C GLN A 140 -18.42 -0.44 -32.56
N GLU A 141 -18.80 0.78 -32.90
CA GLU A 141 -17.91 1.95 -32.80
C GLU A 141 -17.47 2.23 -31.37
N CYS A 142 -18.41 2.21 -30.42
CA CYS A 142 -18.10 2.42 -29.00
C CYS A 142 -17.13 1.37 -28.48
N SER A 143 -17.34 0.10 -28.83
CA SER A 143 -16.46 -0.99 -28.42
C SER A 143 -15.03 -0.79 -28.94
N LYS A 144 -14.89 -0.28 -30.17
CA LYS A 144 -13.60 0.00 -30.80
C LYS A 144 -12.89 1.19 -30.16
N GLU A 145 -13.61 2.26 -29.82
CA GLU A 145 -13.04 3.40 -29.08
C GLU A 145 -12.49 2.93 -27.72
N ARG A 146 -13.28 2.17 -26.97
CA ARG A 146 -12.88 1.66 -25.66
C ARG A 146 -11.67 0.74 -25.74
N LEU A 147 -11.60 -0.10 -26.76
CA LEU A 147 -10.44 -0.94 -27.03
C LEU A 147 -9.19 -0.11 -27.35
N ASN A 148 -9.31 0.92 -28.18
CA ASN A 148 -8.19 1.82 -28.48
C ASN A 148 -7.70 2.56 -27.23
N ARG A 149 -8.61 3.03 -26.37
CA ARG A 149 -8.24 3.60 -25.07
C ARG A 149 -7.49 2.61 -24.19
N ALA A 150 -7.93 1.35 -24.16
CA ALA A 150 -7.21 0.32 -23.43
C ALA A 150 -5.78 0.14 -23.95
N LYS A 151 -5.57 0.16 -25.28
CA LYS A 151 -4.24 0.10 -25.90
C LYS A 151 -3.38 1.31 -25.54
N GLU A 152 -3.93 2.53 -25.56
CA GLU A 152 -3.22 3.74 -25.09
C GLU A 152 -2.75 3.58 -23.64
N PHE A 153 -3.59 3.06 -22.75
CA PHE A 153 -3.22 2.80 -21.36
C PHE A 153 -2.18 1.69 -21.21
N LEU A 154 -2.22 0.66 -22.06
CA LEU A 154 -1.20 -0.38 -22.09
C LEU A 154 0.16 0.19 -22.48
N GLU A 155 0.22 1.01 -23.53
CA GLU A 155 1.44 1.68 -23.99
C GLU A 155 2.01 2.62 -22.93
N ALA A 156 1.14 3.29 -22.16
CA ALA A 156 1.53 4.12 -21.02
C ALA A 156 1.95 3.34 -19.77
N GLY A 157 1.82 2.00 -19.75
CA GLY A 157 2.10 1.15 -18.59
C GLY A 157 1.03 1.21 -17.50
N GLU A 158 -0.12 1.81 -17.76
CA GLU A 158 -1.24 1.96 -16.83
C GLU A 158 -2.16 0.73 -16.85
N LEU A 159 -1.61 -0.44 -16.49
CA LEU A 159 -2.26 -1.75 -16.62
C LEU A 159 -3.66 -1.82 -15.99
N GLU A 160 -3.88 -1.18 -14.84
CA GLU A 160 -5.18 -1.17 -14.17
C GLU A 160 -6.25 -0.30 -14.84
N ARG A 161 -5.84 0.76 -15.54
CA ARG A 161 -6.77 1.56 -16.36
C ARG A 161 -7.10 0.80 -17.63
N ALA A 162 -6.12 0.22 -18.31
CA ALA A 162 -6.34 -0.65 -19.46
C ALA A 162 -7.31 -1.80 -19.12
N ARG A 163 -7.09 -2.49 -18.00
CA ARG A 163 -7.94 -3.60 -17.53
C ARG A 163 -9.41 -3.20 -17.40
N ARG A 164 -9.69 -2.02 -16.85
CA ARG A 164 -11.08 -1.52 -16.69
C ARG A 164 -11.76 -1.30 -18.03
N TYR A 165 -11.06 -0.69 -19.00
CA TYR A 165 -11.62 -0.47 -20.33
C TYR A 165 -11.87 -1.79 -21.07
N LEU A 166 -10.95 -2.75 -21.01
CA LEU A 166 -11.13 -4.08 -21.60
C LEU A 166 -12.28 -4.84 -20.97
N HIS A 167 -12.44 -4.76 -19.64
CA HIS A 167 -13.57 -5.37 -18.95
C HIS A 167 -14.90 -4.82 -19.45
N THR A 168 -15.02 -3.50 -19.62
CA THR A 168 -16.22 -2.87 -20.21
C THR A 168 -16.49 -3.38 -21.63
N VAL A 169 -15.45 -3.50 -22.49
CA VAL A 169 -15.60 -4.08 -23.84
C VAL A 169 -16.15 -5.50 -23.79
N MET A 170 -15.61 -6.34 -22.91
CA MET A 170 -16.02 -7.75 -22.79
C MET A 170 -17.40 -7.95 -22.16
N THR A 171 -17.84 -7.03 -21.29
CA THR A 171 -19.10 -7.21 -20.53
C THR A 171 -20.27 -6.44 -21.12
N GLU A 172 -20.09 -5.19 -21.54
CA GLU A 172 -21.17 -4.32 -22.03
C GLU A 172 -21.31 -4.38 -23.58
N TYR A 173 -20.21 -4.71 -24.26
CA TYR A 173 -20.12 -4.76 -25.72
C TYR A 173 -19.84 -6.17 -26.25
N CYS A 174 -20.30 -7.20 -25.52
CA CYS A 174 -20.25 -8.58 -25.99
C CYS A 174 -20.93 -8.74 -27.36
N GLY A 175 -20.36 -9.56 -28.23
CA GLY A 175 -20.72 -9.76 -29.63
C GLY A 175 -20.13 -8.72 -30.60
N CYS A 176 -19.43 -7.70 -30.11
CA CYS A 176 -18.74 -6.73 -30.96
C CYS A 176 -17.39 -7.24 -31.43
N VAL A 177 -16.91 -6.74 -32.58
CA VAL A 177 -15.61 -7.12 -33.15
C VAL A 177 -14.45 -6.87 -32.18
N ALA A 178 -14.59 -5.87 -31.30
CA ALA A 178 -13.58 -5.52 -30.30
C ALA A 178 -13.48 -6.53 -29.13
N GLU A 179 -14.46 -7.43 -28.93
CA GLU A 179 -14.47 -8.37 -27.80
C GLU A 179 -13.31 -9.37 -27.88
N GLU A 180 -13.09 -9.98 -29.04
CA GLU A 180 -12.06 -11.01 -29.21
C GLU A 180 -10.66 -10.43 -28.98
N GLU A 181 -10.38 -9.27 -29.57
CA GLU A 181 -9.13 -8.56 -29.36
C GLU A 181 -8.97 -8.09 -27.90
N GLY A 182 -10.07 -7.63 -27.28
CA GLY A 182 -10.07 -7.24 -25.87
C GLY A 182 -9.76 -8.40 -24.92
N ALA A 183 -10.28 -9.60 -25.21
CA ALA A 183 -10.00 -10.81 -24.44
C ALA A 183 -8.52 -11.24 -24.52
N VAL A 184 -7.89 -11.10 -25.69
CA VAL A 184 -6.45 -11.36 -25.87
C VAL A 184 -5.62 -10.40 -25.02
N LEU A 185 -5.90 -9.10 -25.10
CA LEU A 185 -5.18 -8.09 -24.31
C LEU A 185 -5.42 -8.26 -22.80
N MET A 186 -6.61 -8.67 -22.39
CA MET A 186 -6.93 -8.90 -20.97
C MET A 186 -6.08 -10.04 -20.38
N LYS A 187 -5.84 -11.09 -21.17
CA LYS A 187 -4.96 -12.19 -20.78
C LYS A 187 -3.51 -11.72 -20.64
N GLU A 188 -3.02 -10.91 -21.58
CA GLU A 188 -1.68 -10.32 -21.51
C GLU A 188 -1.48 -9.45 -20.25
N ILE A 189 -2.47 -8.61 -19.92
CA ILE A 189 -2.44 -7.80 -18.69
C ILE A 189 -2.36 -8.69 -17.45
N THR A 190 -3.19 -9.73 -17.38
CA THR A 190 -3.25 -10.63 -16.23
C THR A 190 -1.90 -11.34 -16.03
N ASP A 191 -1.35 -11.91 -17.10
CA ASP A 191 -0.02 -12.55 -17.07
C ASP A 191 1.09 -11.57 -16.64
N ASN A 192 1.00 -10.31 -17.05
CA ASN A 192 1.97 -9.28 -16.68
C ASN A 192 1.83 -8.84 -15.22
N ILE A 193 0.62 -8.67 -14.71
CA ILE A 193 0.37 -8.34 -13.29
C ILE A 193 0.90 -9.47 -12.40
N ASP A 194 0.55 -10.73 -12.70
CA ASP A 194 0.98 -11.89 -11.91
C ASP A 194 2.53 -12.00 -11.86
N ARG A 195 3.20 -11.72 -12.99
CA ARG A 195 4.68 -11.71 -13.04
C ARG A 195 5.28 -10.59 -12.20
N VAL A 196 4.67 -9.41 -12.19
CA VAL A 196 5.14 -8.26 -11.38
C VAL A 196 4.93 -8.53 -9.90
N GLU A 197 3.75 -9.03 -9.51
CA GLU A 197 3.44 -9.38 -8.13
C GLU A 197 4.34 -10.50 -7.60
N ALA A 198 4.57 -11.54 -8.40
CA ALA A 198 5.50 -12.62 -8.05
C ALA A 198 6.91 -12.09 -7.79
N LYS A 199 7.45 -11.23 -8.67
CA LYS A 199 8.76 -10.59 -8.48
C LYS A 199 8.78 -9.70 -7.23
N ALA A 200 7.76 -8.89 -7.02
CA ALA A 200 7.66 -8.02 -5.85
C ALA A 200 7.64 -8.83 -4.54
N SER A 201 6.91 -9.95 -4.50
CA SER A 201 6.84 -10.82 -3.32
C SER A 201 8.21 -11.41 -2.94
N ILE A 202 9.01 -11.83 -3.94
CA ILE A 202 10.37 -12.35 -3.74
C ILE A 202 11.27 -11.26 -3.17
N VAL A 203 11.22 -10.04 -3.71
CA VAL A 203 12.03 -8.91 -3.24
C VAL A 203 11.67 -8.54 -1.80
N VAL A 204 10.38 -8.49 -1.46
CA VAL A 204 9.92 -8.20 -0.09
C VAL A 204 10.38 -9.29 0.88
N ALA A 205 10.27 -10.56 0.50
CA ALA A 205 10.73 -11.68 1.33
C ALA A 205 12.26 -11.64 1.54
N ALA A 206 13.03 -11.34 0.49
CA ALA A 206 14.48 -11.18 0.59
C ALA A 206 14.85 -10.02 1.52
N ARG A 207 14.19 -8.86 1.39
CA ARG A 207 14.43 -7.68 2.24
C ARG A 207 14.15 -7.96 3.72
N ARG A 208 13.06 -8.67 4.03
CA ARG A 208 12.74 -9.09 5.40
C ARG A 208 13.83 -9.98 6.01
N LYS A 209 14.35 -10.93 5.23
CA LYS A 209 15.45 -11.82 5.68
C LYS A 209 16.76 -11.06 5.93
N ILE A 210 17.09 -10.08 5.08
CA ILE A 210 18.26 -9.21 5.28
C ILE A 210 18.09 -8.41 6.57
N GLN A 211 16.92 -7.81 6.79
CA GLN A 211 16.66 -7.02 7.98
C GLN A 211 16.78 -7.85 9.26
N ALA A 212 16.17 -9.04 9.31
CA ALA A 212 16.30 -9.94 10.45
C ALA A 212 17.77 -10.33 10.71
N SER A 213 18.53 -10.62 9.66
CA SER A 213 19.96 -10.93 9.78
C SER A 213 20.75 -9.75 10.35
N GLN A 214 20.42 -8.52 9.97
CA GLN A 214 21.06 -7.31 10.50
C GLN A 214 20.67 -7.04 11.96
N GLU A 215 19.42 -7.28 12.32
CA GLU A 215 18.93 -7.14 13.70
C GLU A 215 19.64 -8.13 14.64
N ASP A 216 19.81 -9.39 14.23
CA ASP A 216 20.55 -10.40 15.01
C ASP A 216 22.02 -9.98 15.23
N LEU A 217 22.71 -9.54 14.17
CA LEU A 217 24.10 -9.08 14.30
C LEU A 217 24.22 -7.82 15.15
N ARG A 218 23.24 -6.92 15.10
CA ARG A 218 23.18 -5.74 15.96
C ARG A 218 23.01 -6.12 17.43
N ALA A 219 22.14 -7.09 17.73
CA ALA A 219 21.96 -7.59 19.09
C ALA A 219 23.25 -8.21 19.65
N VAL A 220 24.02 -8.92 18.81
CA VAL A 220 25.35 -9.43 19.20
C VAL A 220 26.31 -8.29 19.54
N ARG A 221 26.39 -7.24 18.70
CA ARG A 221 27.24 -6.07 18.97
C ARG A 221 26.85 -5.35 20.26
N GLU A 222 25.57 -5.16 20.52
CA GLU A 222 25.11 -4.52 21.76
C GLU A 222 25.51 -5.33 23.01
N LEU A 223 25.47 -6.66 22.94
CA LEU A 223 25.97 -7.51 24.02
C LEU A 223 27.48 -7.38 24.21
N MET A 224 28.24 -7.27 23.12
CA MET A 224 29.68 -7.04 23.17
C MET A 224 30.00 -5.68 23.80
N ASP A 225 29.41 -4.59 23.32
CA ASP A 225 29.64 -3.23 23.83
C ASP A 225 29.37 -3.16 25.34
N ARG A 226 28.26 -3.77 25.80
CA ARG A 226 27.93 -3.85 27.23
C ARG A 226 28.89 -4.73 28.02
N GLY A 227 29.38 -5.82 27.41
CA GLY A 227 30.37 -6.70 28.02
C GLY A 227 31.72 -6.01 28.19
N GLU A 228 32.17 -5.28 27.17
CA GLU A 228 33.37 -4.45 27.22
C GLU A 228 33.26 -3.35 28.28
N ASP A 229 32.10 -2.71 28.38
CA ASP A 229 31.82 -1.71 29.42
C ASP A 229 31.92 -2.32 30.83
N ALA A 230 31.32 -3.49 31.04
CA ALA A 230 31.41 -4.21 32.32
C ALA A 230 32.87 -4.63 32.63
N LEU A 231 33.61 -5.14 31.64
CA LEU A 231 35.03 -5.49 31.77
C LEU A 231 35.87 -4.27 32.17
N ARG A 232 35.67 -3.14 31.49
CA ARG A 232 36.33 -1.86 31.77
C ARG A 232 36.01 -1.35 33.18
N MET A 233 34.75 -1.41 33.60
CA MET A 233 34.36 -1.05 34.97
C MET A 233 34.98 -1.97 36.01
N GLY A 234 35.05 -3.28 35.75
CA GLY A 234 35.70 -4.25 36.62
C GLY A 234 37.18 -3.93 36.86
N ARG A 235 37.91 -3.59 35.79
CA ARG A 235 39.31 -3.13 35.85
C ARG A 235 39.47 -1.84 36.67
N GLY A 236 38.52 -0.91 36.56
CA GLY A 236 38.51 0.31 37.38
C GLY A 236 38.22 0.08 38.86
N LEU A 237 37.78 -1.12 39.25
CA LEU A 237 37.36 -1.47 40.61
C LEU A 237 38.28 -2.48 41.28
N LEU A 238 39.51 -2.70 40.79
CA LEU A 238 40.42 -3.72 41.33
C LEU A 238 40.74 -3.54 42.82
N GLU A 239 40.72 -2.29 43.34
CA GLU A 239 40.85 -2.00 44.77
C GLU A 239 39.65 -2.48 45.61
N ARG A 240 38.52 -2.76 44.97
CA ARG A 240 37.27 -3.25 45.55
C ARG A 240 36.93 -4.63 44.95
N PRO A 241 37.61 -5.70 45.39
CA PRO A 241 37.63 -6.99 44.68
C PRO A 241 36.26 -7.63 44.48
N THR A 242 35.32 -7.50 45.44
CA THR A 242 33.95 -8.01 45.27
C THR A 242 33.20 -7.28 44.16
N ASN A 243 33.41 -5.98 44.02
CA ASN A 243 32.75 -5.19 42.97
C ASN A 243 33.38 -5.46 41.60
N ALA A 244 34.70 -5.61 41.52
CA ALA A 244 35.39 -5.98 40.29
C ALA A 244 34.92 -7.35 39.77
N MET A 245 34.87 -8.36 40.65
CA MET A 245 34.40 -9.70 40.28
C MET A 245 32.96 -9.70 39.77
N SER A 246 32.05 -8.97 40.43
CA SER A 246 30.67 -8.86 39.96
C SER A 246 30.57 -8.27 38.55
N ARG A 247 31.46 -7.35 38.19
CA ARG A 247 31.52 -6.76 36.84
C ARG A 247 32.12 -7.71 35.82
N PHE A 248 33.13 -8.48 36.20
CA PHE A 248 33.69 -9.51 35.32
C PHE A 248 32.71 -10.67 35.08
N ASP A 249 31.96 -11.11 36.09
CA ASP A 249 30.89 -12.10 35.92
C ASP A 249 29.78 -11.59 34.99
N GLU A 250 29.42 -10.30 35.10
CA GLU A 250 28.47 -9.64 34.19
C GLU A 250 29.01 -9.62 32.75
N ALA A 251 30.26 -9.22 32.54
CA ALA A 251 30.92 -9.23 31.24
C ALA A 251 30.95 -10.64 30.62
N GLN A 252 31.32 -11.66 31.40
CA GLN A 252 31.32 -13.05 30.95
C GLN A 252 29.93 -13.48 30.48
N ALA A 253 28.89 -13.21 31.28
CA ALA A 253 27.52 -13.58 30.93
C ALA A 253 27.03 -12.88 29.64
N LEU A 254 27.45 -11.63 29.39
CA LEU A 254 27.10 -10.89 28.17
C LEU A 254 27.81 -11.47 26.94
N PHE A 255 29.12 -11.72 27.03
CA PHE A 255 29.88 -12.30 25.93
C PHE A 255 29.43 -13.73 25.59
N GLU A 256 29.12 -14.57 26.58
CA GLU A 256 28.59 -15.91 26.35
C GLU A 256 27.21 -15.89 25.66
N ARG A 257 26.36 -14.91 25.99
CA ARG A 257 25.08 -14.71 25.28
C ARG A 257 25.34 -14.29 23.83
N GLY A 258 26.27 -13.38 23.60
CA GLY A 258 26.70 -12.97 22.26
C GLY A 258 27.20 -14.17 21.44
N TRP A 259 28.05 -15.01 22.03
CA TRP A 259 28.56 -16.22 21.42
C TRP A 259 27.46 -17.22 21.04
N LYS A 260 26.51 -17.45 21.94
CA LYS A 260 25.36 -18.35 21.70
C LYS A 260 24.45 -17.82 20.60
N LEU A 261 24.18 -16.52 20.56
CA LEU A 261 23.38 -15.90 19.49
C LEU A 261 24.10 -16.02 18.14
N LEU A 262 25.38 -15.67 18.09
CA LEU A 262 26.16 -15.76 16.86
C LEU A 262 26.32 -17.21 16.37
N GLY A 263 26.41 -18.19 17.28
CA GLY A 263 26.46 -19.62 16.93
C GLY A 263 25.16 -20.17 16.33
N ARG A 264 24.03 -19.48 16.54
CA ARG A 264 22.73 -19.81 15.93
C ARG A 264 22.47 -19.03 14.64
N PHE A 265 23.33 -18.08 14.31
CA PHE A 265 23.16 -17.24 13.14
C PHE A 265 23.28 -18.06 11.85
N ALA A 266 22.21 -18.07 11.07
CA ALA A 266 22.15 -18.77 9.80
C ALA A 266 22.10 -17.76 8.66
N ILE A 267 23.05 -17.85 7.73
CA ILE A 267 23.08 -16.98 6.56
C ILE A 267 22.01 -17.46 5.57
N PRO A 268 21.03 -16.62 5.20
CA PRO A 268 19.97 -17.07 4.31
C PRO A 268 20.50 -17.36 2.90
N ALA A 269 20.31 -18.60 2.42
CA ALA A 269 20.74 -19.04 1.09
C ALA A 269 20.07 -18.29 -0.08
N SER A 270 18.98 -17.57 0.18
CA SER A 270 18.26 -16.78 -0.82
C SER A 270 18.85 -15.39 -1.07
N LEU A 271 19.94 -15.02 -0.42
CA LEU A 271 20.63 -13.75 -0.65
C LEU A 271 21.55 -13.81 -1.86
N SER A 272 21.92 -12.67 -2.43
CA SER A 272 22.92 -12.62 -3.49
C SER A 272 24.29 -13.10 -2.96
N PRO A 273 25.16 -13.67 -3.81
CA PRO A 273 26.48 -14.14 -3.39
C PRO A 273 27.30 -13.08 -2.65
N GLU A 274 27.23 -11.83 -3.10
CA GLU A 274 27.97 -10.70 -2.51
C GLU A 274 27.48 -10.40 -1.08
N LEU A 275 26.16 -10.43 -0.87
CA LEU A 275 25.57 -10.22 0.46
C LEU A 275 25.86 -11.39 1.39
N GLN A 276 25.84 -12.62 0.88
CA GLN A 276 26.24 -13.79 1.66
C GLN A 276 27.69 -13.67 2.11
N GLU A 277 28.60 -13.31 1.22
CA GLU A 277 30.03 -13.15 1.53
C GLU A 277 30.27 -12.04 2.56
N ALA A 278 29.56 -10.90 2.44
CA ALA A 278 29.62 -9.82 3.42
C ALA A 278 29.16 -10.29 4.81
N LEU A 279 28.06 -11.05 4.90
CA LEU A 279 27.57 -11.61 6.16
C LEU A 279 28.53 -12.66 6.74
N VAL A 280 29.09 -13.55 5.90
CA VAL A 280 30.10 -14.53 6.33
C VAL A 280 31.30 -13.82 6.97
N THR A 281 31.78 -12.77 6.31
CA THR A 281 32.94 -11.99 6.76
C THR A 281 32.65 -11.31 8.09
N GLU A 282 31.49 -10.69 8.22
CA GLU A 282 31.09 -10.02 9.46
C GLU A 282 30.88 -10.99 10.62
N VAL A 283 30.23 -12.13 10.39
CA VAL A 283 30.07 -13.19 11.39
C VAL A 283 31.42 -13.71 11.85
N ARG A 284 32.35 -13.95 10.91
CA ARG A 284 33.71 -14.39 11.24
C ARG A 284 34.44 -13.34 12.07
N ARG A 285 34.32 -12.06 11.73
CA ARG A 285 34.91 -10.94 12.47
C ARG A 285 34.39 -10.87 13.90
N LEU A 286 33.06 -10.89 14.07
CA LEU A 286 32.42 -10.86 15.40
C LEU A 286 32.77 -12.09 16.24
N LYS A 287 32.88 -13.26 15.60
CA LYS A 287 33.31 -14.48 16.28
C LYS A 287 34.75 -14.39 16.76
N GLY A 288 35.64 -13.78 15.98
CA GLY A 288 37.01 -13.50 16.42
C GLY A 288 37.01 -12.59 17.64
N ALA A 289 36.35 -11.43 17.56
CA ALA A 289 36.30 -10.46 18.64
C ALA A 289 35.68 -11.02 19.94
N LEU A 290 34.52 -11.70 19.87
CA LEU A 290 33.90 -12.34 21.04
C LEU A 290 34.81 -13.40 21.69
N ARG A 291 35.58 -14.14 20.89
CA ARG A 291 36.54 -15.12 21.41
C ARG A 291 37.61 -14.40 22.22
N ASP A 292 38.16 -13.32 21.68
CA ASP A 292 39.21 -12.53 22.34
C ASP A 292 38.69 -11.88 23.64
N ASP A 293 37.46 -11.38 23.62
CA ASP A 293 36.80 -10.79 24.80
C ASP A 293 36.51 -11.83 25.90
N LEU A 294 36.07 -13.04 25.52
CA LEU A 294 35.89 -14.14 26.45
C LEU A 294 37.21 -14.62 27.06
N VAL A 295 38.29 -14.66 26.27
CA VAL A 295 39.64 -14.93 26.82
C VAL A 295 40.01 -13.85 27.83
N ALA A 296 39.83 -12.57 27.48
CA ALA A 296 40.16 -11.45 28.36
C ALA A 296 39.40 -11.52 29.69
N VAL A 297 38.08 -11.74 29.67
CA VAL A 297 37.29 -11.80 30.92
C VAL A 297 37.68 -12.99 31.79
N HIS A 298 38.00 -14.15 31.20
CA HIS A 298 38.48 -15.30 31.96
C HIS A 298 39.86 -15.08 32.56
N LEU A 299 40.74 -14.35 31.88
CA LEU A 299 42.02 -13.93 32.46
C LEU A 299 41.81 -13.02 33.67
N GLU A 300 40.95 -12.01 33.56
CA GLU A 300 40.63 -11.09 34.67
C GLU A 300 40.03 -11.83 35.87
N LEU A 301 39.04 -12.70 35.64
CA LEU A 301 38.45 -13.55 36.68
C LEU A 301 39.49 -14.48 37.31
N GLY A 302 40.34 -15.09 36.48
CA GLY A 302 41.42 -15.96 36.93
C GLY A 302 42.39 -15.24 37.87
N HIS A 303 42.83 -14.03 37.51
CA HIS A 303 43.67 -13.19 38.36
C HIS A 303 42.96 -12.74 39.64
N ALA A 304 41.69 -12.34 39.55
CA ALA A 304 40.90 -11.94 40.73
C ALA A 304 40.75 -13.10 41.74
N TYR A 305 40.49 -14.32 41.26
CA TYR A 305 40.43 -15.52 42.11
C TYR A 305 41.80 -15.90 42.67
N LEU A 306 42.88 -15.73 41.89
CA LEU A 306 44.25 -15.99 42.35
C LEU A 306 44.63 -15.08 43.53
N THR A 307 44.35 -13.78 43.44
CA THR A 307 44.61 -12.81 44.53
C THR A 307 43.87 -13.17 45.82
N ARG A 308 42.73 -13.85 45.71
CA ARG A 308 41.93 -14.34 46.86
C ARG A 308 42.33 -15.75 47.31
N SER A 309 43.42 -16.30 46.78
CA SER A 309 43.88 -17.67 47.01
C SER A 309 42.83 -18.75 46.67
N ALA A 310 41.86 -18.43 45.82
CA ALA A 310 40.84 -19.37 45.34
C ALA A 310 41.36 -20.16 44.13
N PHE A 311 42.43 -20.93 44.34
CA PHE A 311 43.23 -21.53 43.28
C PHE A 311 42.43 -22.46 42.35
N VAL A 312 41.43 -23.18 42.87
CA VAL A 312 40.58 -24.07 42.06
C VAL A 312 39.80 -23.27 41.02
N ARG A 313 39.21 -22.14 41.42
CA ARG A 313 38.46 -21.26 40.50
C ARG A 313 39.38 -20.53 39.53
N ALA A 314 40.53 -20.05 40.00
CA ALA A 314 41.54 -19.47 39.13
C ALA A 314 42.02 -20.46 38.05
N THR A 315 42.22 -21.73 38.42
CA THR A 315 42.59 -22.80 37.48
C THR A 315 41.48 -23.08 36.47
N ALA A 316 40.21 -23.09 36.91
CA ALA A 316 39.07 -23.29 36.02
C ALA A 316 39.00 -22.20 34.94
N HIS A 317 39.07 -20.92 35.32
CA HIS A 317 39.05 -19.83 34.35
C HIS A 317 40.29 -19.80 33.43
N ALA A 318 41.48 -20.15 33.94
CA ALA A 318 42.65 -20.32 33.08
C ALA A 318 42.46 -21.46 32.06
N GLY A 319 41.73 -22.51 32.44
CA GLY A 319 41.35 -23.62 31.56
C GLY A 319 40.36 -23.20 30.48
N GLU A 320 39.30 -22.46 30.85
CA GLU A 320 38.32 -21.92 29.89
C GLU A 320 38.99 -20.96 28.89
N ALA A 321 39.87 -20.06 29.38
CA ALA A 321 40.64 -19.17 28.53
C ALA A 321 41.57 -19.96 27.57
N ALA A 322 42.22 -21.03 28.05
CA ALA A 322 43.05 -21.89 27.21
C ALA A 322 42.25 -22.70 26.18
N ALA A 323 41.02 -23.09 26.51
CA ALA A 323 40.12 -23.78 25.59
C ALA A 323 39.68 -22.87 24.44
N LEU A 324 39.59 -21.57 24.71
CA LEU A 324 39.34 -20.55 23.70
C LEU A 324 40.62 -20.23 22.92
N ASP A 325 41.74 -19.90 23.57
CA ASP A 325 43.02 -19.59 22.92
C ASP A 325 44.22 -20.09 23.75
N ALA A 326 44.72 -21.27 23.39
CA ALA A 326 45.80 -21.93 24.09
C ALA A 326 47.16 -21.22 23.93
N GLU A 327 47.35 -20.49 22.84
CA GLU A 327 48.61 -19.79 22.54
C GLU A 327 48.65 -18.37 23.14
N ASN A 328 47.55 -17.94 23.78
CA ASN A 328 47.48 -16.63 24.39
C ASN A 328 48.55 -16.48 25.51
N PRO A 329 49.46 -15.49 25.42
CA PRO A 329 50.52 -15.33 26.40
C PRO A 329 49.98 -15.04 27.81
N GLY A 330 48.83 -14.39 27.92
CA GLY A 330 48.15 -14.13 29.19
C GLY A 330 47.68 -15.41 29.88
N VAL A 331 47.22 -16.40 29.11
CA VAL A 331 46.81 -17.72 29.64
C VAL A 331 48.01 -18.45 30.23
N LEU A 332 49.14 -18.47 29.51
CA LEU A 332 50.37 -19.08 30.00
C LEU A 332 50.86 -18.37 31.28
N ALA A 333 50.89 -17.04 31.28
CA ALA A 333 51.30 -16.25 32.43
C ALA A 333 50.42 -16.53 33.67
N LEU A 334 49.10 -16.55 33.50
CA LEU A 334 48.16 -16.86 34.59
C LEU A 334 48.37 -18.28 35.14
N ARG A 335 48.56 -19.28 34.28
CA ARG A 335 48.82 -20.67 34.72
C ARG A 335 50.11 -20.79 35.52
N ILE A 336 51.18 -20.12 35.09
CA ILE A 336 52.45 -20.06 35.83
C ILE A 336 52.24 -19.39 37.20
N ALA A 337 51.52 -18.27 37.24
CA ALA A 337 51.24 -17.55 38.48
C ALA A 337 50.44 -18.39 39.48
N ILE A 338 49.44 -19.14 39.00
CA ILE A 338 48.67 -20.08 39.83
C ILE A 338 49.56 -21.18 40.39
N TRP A 339 50.41 -21.79 39.55
CA TRP A 339 51.33 -22.84 39.99
C TRP A 339 52.31 -22.35 41.05
N ALA A 340 52.93 -21.18 40.81
CA ALA A 340 53.82 -20.54 41.77
C ALA A 340 53.10 -20.30 43.09
N ALA A 341 51.96 -19.62 43.10
CA ALA A 341 51.23 -19.32 44.33
C ALA A 341 50.82 -20.57 45.13
N ARG A 342 50.42 -21.66 44.47
CA ARG A 342 50.10 -22.94 45.13
C ARG A 342 51.31 -23.55 45.82
N SER A 343 52.47 -23.54 45.15
CA SER A 343 53.71 -24.13 45.69
C SER A 343 54.25 -23.42 46.94
N TRP A 344 53.96 -22.12 47.10
CA TRP A 344 54.31 -21.34 48.28
C TRP A 344 53.32 -21.55 49.43
N SER A 345 52.03 -21.78 49.13
CA SER A 345 51.01 -22.05 50.17
C SER A 345 51.14 -23.43 50.83
N SER A 346 51.92 -24.35 50.24
CA SER A 346 52.18 -25.70 50.76
C SER A 346 53.46 -25.81 51.60
N ARG A 347 54.16 -24.70 51.85
CA ARG A 347 55.34 -24.63 52.72
C ARG A 347 54.96 -24.00 54.05
#